data_AF-A0A0N5ADH5-F1
#
_entry.id   AF-A0A0N5ADH5-F1
#
_cell.length_a   1.000
_cell.length_b   1.000
_cell.length_c   1.000
_cell.angle_alpha   90.00
_cell.angle_beta   90.00
_cell.angle_gamma   90.00
#
_symmetry.space_group_name_H-M   'P 1'
#
loop_
_entity.id
_entity.type
_entity.pdbx_description
1 polymer ?
#
loop_
_entity_poly.entity_id
_entity_poly.type
_entity_poly.pdbx_seq_one_letter_code
_entity_poly.pdbx_strand_id
1 'polypeptide(L)'
;MSRSAAVSSCKRLHVFVSKCRCIFANLAFEEWLFRNHDIRNDGEAVLLWSNSPTVVIGRHQNPWMEANLTFLEKNRISLVRRHSGGGAVYHDLGNLNISILTEQKQHNRPRNLTLIASGLNQYYNLNLMPNKRDDLLLGSEERKVSGTAARIAHGRAYHHLTLLVHVDTSLLKAALGSVWKENITTNASRSTPAKAVGYLNQDNSNITVEDLAEKIISIFKSQYSEYYVHSLTDIENDSRYPGVKENQLLLRSWEWNFGKSPKFSISTYHGTVSVESGFIVDCSFNTNLISTKVPYDLNKLYVTS
;
A
#
# COMPACT_ATOMS: atom_id res chain seq x y z
N MET A 1 31.57 9.88 -43.09
CA MET A 1 30.15 10.25 -42.99
C MET A 1 29.58 9.74 -41.68
N SER A 2 28.62 10.48 -41.13
CA SER A 2 28.28 10.67 -39.71
C SER A 2 28.19 9.46 -38.78
N ARG A 3 28.88 9.57 -37.63
CA ARG A 3 28.47 8.96 -36.36
C ARG A 3 27.15 9.62 -35.94
N SER A 4 26.05 8.87 -35.95
CA SER A 4 24.85 9.26 -35.22
C SER A 4 25.16 9.14 -33.73
N ALA A 5 25.46 10.26 -33.09
CA ALA A 5 25.43 10.36 -31.64
C ALA A 5 24.01 9.99 -31.19
N ALA A 6 23.86 8.85 -30.52
CA ALA A 6 22.64 8.57 -29.79
C ALA A 6 22.45 9.71 -28.80
N VAL A 7 21.40 10.51 -29.02
CA VAL A 7 20.93 11.51 -28.06
C VAL A 7 20.75 10.76 -26.74
N SER A 8 21.63 10.99 -25.76
CA SER A 8 21.39 10.50 -24.41
C SER A 8 20.12 11.19 -23.95
N SER A 9 18.98 10.50 -23.99
CA SER A 9 17.70 11.07 -23.60
C SER A 9 17.86 11.65 -22.19
N CYS A 10 17.73 12.98 -22.06
CA CYS A 10 17.70 13.66 -20.77
C CYS A 10 16.65 12.95 -19.91
N LYS A 11 17.10 12.29 -18.83
CA LYS A 11 16.20 11.60 -17.90
C LYS A 11 15.62 12.65 -16.98
N ARG A 12 14.32 12.92 -17.15
CA ARG A 12 13.53 13.81 -16.29
C ARG A 12 12.84 13.04 -15.17
N LEU A 13 12.75 13.66 -14.00
CA LEU A 13 12.06 13.14 -12.83
C LEU A 13 11.09 14.17 -12.25
N HIS A 14 9.85 13.75 -11.99
CA HIS A 14 8.90 14.51 -11.19
C HIS A 14 8.72 13.87 -9.82
N VAL A 15 9.06 14.59 -8.75
CA VAL A 15 8.79 14.15 -7.38
C VAL A 15 7.59 14.90 -6.83
N PHE A 16 6.53 14.18 -6.49
CA PHE A 16 5.33 14.70 -5.85
C PHE A 16 5.37 14.35 -4.36
N VAL A 17 5.17 15.33 -3.50
CA VAL A 17 5.14 15.15 -2.04
C VAL A 17 3.76 15.54 -1.55
N SER A 18 2.94 14.55 -1.20
CA SER A 18 1.62 14.80 -0.63
C SER A 18 1.72 15.28 0.82
N LYS A 19 1.06 16.39 1.12
CA LYS A 19 0.86 16.88 2.49
C LYS A 19 -0.44 16.35 3.12
N CYS A 20 -1.29 15.69 2.33
CA CYS A 20 -2.51 15.06 2.83
C CYS A 20 -2.17 13.74 3.55
N ARG A 21 -2.80 13.52 4.72
CA ARG A 21 -2.65 12.28 5.50
C ARG A 21 -3.84 11.34 5.34
N CYS A 22 -4.76 11.62 4.41
CA CYS A 22 -5.91 10.78 4.12
C CYS A 22 -5.53 9.69 3.11
N ILE A 23 -5.65 8.42 3.51
CA ILE A 23 -5.34 7.28 2.64
C ILE A 23 -6.16 7.27 1.34
N PHE A 24 -7.44 7.62 1.42
CA PHE A 24 -8.33 7.62 0.25
C PHE A 24 -7.91 8.69 -0.76
N ALA A 25 -7.50 9.87 -0.28
CA ALA A 25 -6.98 10.93 -1.14
C ALA A 25 -5.66 10.51 -1.80
N ASN A 26 -4.71 9.99 -1.00
CA ASN A 26 -3.40 9.61 -1.53
C ASN A 26 -3.47 8.46 -2.54
N LEU A 27 -4.29 7.42 -2.30
CA LEU A 27 -4.48 6.34 -3.27
C LEU A 27 -5.26 6.79 -4.51
N ALA A 28 -6.23 7.71 -4.36
CA ALA A 28 -6.94 8.28 -5.50
C ALA A 28 -5.98 9.06 -6.40
N PHE A 29 -5.07 9.82 -5.78
CA PHE A 29 -4.03 10.56 -6.49
C PHE A 29 -2.96 9.65 -7.09
N GLU A 30 -2.53 8.58 -6.42
CA GLU A 30 -1.64 7.54 -7.00
C GLU A 30 -2.27 6.96 -8.28
N GLU A 31 -3.57 6.63 -8.25
CA GLU A 31 -4.28 6.12 -9.42
C GLU A 31 -4.41 7.18 -10.52
N TRP A 32 -4.68 8.43 -10.16
CA TRP A 32 -4.74 9.53 -11.11
C TRP A 32 -3.38 9.74 -11.79
N LEU A 33 -2.28 9.79 -11.03
CA LEU A 33 -0.93 9.90 -11.58
C LEU A 33 -0.62 8.73 -12.50
N PHE A 34 -0.95 7.50 -12.08
CA PHE A 34 -0.71 6.31 -12.89
C PHE A 34 -1.39 6.38 -14.26
N ARG A 35 -2.62 6.90 -14.32
CA ARG A 35 -3.41 7.03 -15.55
C ARG A 35 -3.03 8.23 -16.41
N ASN A 36 -2.65 9.35 -15.80
CA ASN A 36 -2.59 10.64 -16.49
C ASN A 36 -1.17 11.20 -16.68
N HIS A 37 -0.20 10.85 -15.83
CA HIS A 37 1.17 11.34 -15.97
C HIS A 37 1.80 10.84 -17.28
N ASP A 38 2.34 11.73 -18.10
CA ASP A 38 2.94 11.35 -19.39
C ASP A 38 4.41 10.97 -19.20
N ILE A 39 4.65 9.71 -18.85
CA ILE A 39 6.01 9.22 -18.56
C ILE A 39 6.97 9.39 -19.75
N ARG A 40 6.45 9.37 -20.99
CA ARG A 40 7.29 9.48 -22.19
C ARG A 40 7.74 10.91 -22.43
N ASN A 41 6.84 11.88 -22.22
CA ASN A 41 7.10 13.28 -22.50
C ASN A 41 7.56 14.08 -21.28
N ASP A 42 7.22 13.67 -20.05
CA ASP A 42 7.56 14.36 -18.81
C ASP A 42 8.62 13.61 -17.98
N GLY A 43 8.86 12.33 -18.28
CA GLY A 43 9.80 11.48 -17.56
C GLY A 43 9.14 10.71 -16.40
N GLU A 44 9.97 10.02 -15.61
CA GLU A 44 9.51 9.17 -14.51
C GLU A 44 8.96 10.01 -13.35
N ALA A 45 8.11 9.42 -12.51
CA ALA A 45 7.54 10.11 -11.35
C ALA A 45 7.73 9.32 -10.05
N VAL A 46 7.92 10.05 -8.94
CA VAL A 46 7.95 9.50 -7.59
C VAL A 46 6.93 10.24 -6.73
N LEU A 47 6.01 9.52 -6.09
CA LEU A 47 5.07 10.07 -5.11
C LEU A 47 5.54 9.68 -3.70
N LEU A 48 5.70 10.66 -2.82
CA LEU A 48 5.97 10.50 -1.40
C LEU A 48 4.75 10.90 -0.57
N TRP A 49 4.34 10.03 0.36
CA TRP A 49 3.09 10.18 1.07
C TRP A 49 3.05 9.37 2.38
N SER A 50 2.34 9.86 3.39
CA SER A 50 2.04 9.10 4.62
C SER A 50 0.59 9.27 4.98
N ASN A 51 0.08 8.39 5.84
CA ASN A 51 -1.34 8.31 6.13
C ASN A 51 -1.58 8.26 7.64
N SER A 52 -2.70 8.84 8.08
CA SER A 52 -3.26 8.53 9.39
C SER A 52 -3.51 7.01 9.54
N PRO A 53 -3.63 6.48 10.77
CA PRO A 53 -3.80 5.06 11.04
C PRO A 53 -4.76 4.35 10.07
N THR A 54 -4.22 3.41 9.30
CA THR A 54 -4.95 2.69 8.25
C THR A 54 -4.38 1.30 8.01
N VAL A 55 -5.24 0.32 7.79
CA VAL A 55 -4.86 -0.96 7.16
C VAL A 55 -5.12 -0.89 5.65
N VAL A 56 -4.08 -1.19 4.87
CA VAL A 56 -4.15 -1.23 3.40
C VAL A 56 -4.02 -2.68 2.94
N ILE A 57 -5.09 -3.25 2.37
CA ILE A 57 -5.10 -4.62 1.84
C ILE A 57 -4.85 -4.63 0.33
N GLY A 58 -4.26 -5.71 -0.16
CA GLY A 58 -4.02 -5.93 -1.59
C GLY A 58 -5.30 -6.19 -2.38
N ARG A 59 -5.19 -6.04 -3.71
CA ARG A 59 -6.31 -6.12 -4.66
C ARG A 59 -7.19 -7.36 -4.54
N HIS A 60 -6.59 -8.50 -4.18
CA HIS A 60 -7.23 -9.83 -4.18
C HIS A 60 -7.31 -10.47 -2.78
N GLN A 61 -7.15 -9.68 -1.72
CA GLN A 61 -7.21 -10.17 -0.34
C GLN A 61 -8.63 -10.18 0.23
N ASN A 62 -8.85 -10.95 1.29
CA ASN A 62 -10.08 -10.94 2.08
C ASN A 62 -9.87 -10.08 3.35
N PRO A 63 -10.61 -8.97 3.55
CA PRO A 63 -10.40 -8.06 4.69
C PRO A 63 -10.67 -8.72 6.04
N TRP A 64 -11.66 -9.61 6.13
CA TRP A 64 -11.99 -10.33 7.37
C TRP A 64 -10.87 -11.28 7.79
N MET A 65 -10.07 -11.78 6.84
CA MET A 65 -8.90 -12.61 7.16
C MET A 65 -7.67 -11.78 7.49
N GLU A 66 -7.49 -10.65 6.83
CA GLU A 66 -6.22 -9.92 6.88
C GLU A 66 -6.18 -8.85 7.98
N ALA A 67 -7.34 -8.42 8.46
CA ALA A 67 -7.45 -7.33 9.43
C ALA A 67 -8.43 -7.67 10.56
N ASN A 68 -8.14 -7.17 11.76
CA ASN A 68 -9.06 -7.21 12.88
C ASN A 68 -10.07 -6.06 12.77
N LEU A 69 -11.14 -6.27 11.98
CA LEU A 69 -12.09 -5.21 11.63
C LEU A 69 -12.77 -4.57 12.85
N THR A 70 -13.08 -5.35 13.89
CA THR A 70 -13.64 -4.84 15.15
C THR A 70 -12.64 -3.93 15.87
N PHE A 71 -11.36 -4.31 15.90
CA PHE A 71 -10.31 -3.44 16.44
C PHE A 71 -10.14 -2.16 15.62
N LEU A 72 -10.20 -2.24 14.28
CA LEU A 72 -10.10 -1.08 13.42
C LEU A 72 -11.23 -0.08 13.69
N GLU A 73 -12.48 -0.56 13.73
CA GLU A 73 -13.66 0.26 14.00
C GLU A 73 -13.56 0.96 15.36
N LYS A 74 -13.23 0.21 16.42
CA LYS A 74 -13.09 0.75 17.78
C LYS A 74 -12.00 1.82 17.90
N ASN A 75 -10.89 1.67 17.16
CA ASN A 75 -9.75 2.59 17.23
C ASN A 75 -9.75 3.64 16.10
N ARG A 76 -10.83 3.74 15.31
CA ARG A 76 -10.95 4.67 14.17
C ARG A 76 -9.82 4.52 13.15
N ILE A 77 -9.33 3.30 12.97
CA ILE A 77 -8.31 2.97 11.97
C ILE A 77 -9.05 2.66 10.67
N SER A 78 -8.67 3.33 9.58
CA SER A 78 -9.32 3.10 8.29
C SER A 78 -8.94 1.72 7.72
N LEU A 79 -9.78 1.19 6.83
CA LEU A 79 -9.45 0.06 5.97
C LEU A 79 -9.63 0.50 4.52
N VAL A 80 -8.66 0.18 3.68
CA VAL A 80 -8.80 0.39 2.23
C VAL A 80 -8.14 -0.72 1.43
N ARG A 81 -8.72 -1.05 0.29
CA ARG A 81 -8.13 -1.91 -0.73
C ARG A 81 -7.37 -1.07 -1.75
N ARG A 82 -6.08 -1.35 -1.95
CA ARG A 82 -5.29 -0.70 -3.01
C ARG A 82 -5.49 -1.39 -4.36
N HIS A 83 -5.07 -0.73 -5.44
CA HIS A 83 -5.17 -1.29 -6.78
C HIS A 83 -4.13 -2.37 -7.10
N SER A 84 -2.95 -2.33 -6.47
CA SER A 84 -1.89 -3.33 -6.62
C SER A 84 -2.17 -4.62 -5.82
N GLY A 85 -1.51 -5.71 -6.21
CA GLY A 85 -1.53 -6.97 -5.47
C GLY A 85 -0.71 -6.92 -4.17
N GLY A 86 -0.39 -8.10 -3.60
CA GLY A 86 0.41 -8.25 -2.38
C GLY A 86 -0.40 -8.36 -1.09
N GLY A 87 0.30 -8.37 0.04
CA GLY A 87 -0.26 -8.56 1.38
C GLY A 87 -0.82 -7.29 2.04
N ALA A 88 -1.36 -7.43 3.25
CA ALA A 88 -1.90 -6.34 4.04
C ALA A 88 -0.78 -5.67 4.84
N VAL A 89 -0.86 -4.35 4.95
CA VAL A 89 0.10 -3.52 5.69
C VAL A 89 -0.65 -2.52 6.57
N TYR A 90 -0.02 -2.10 7.65
CA TYR A 90 -0.51 -1.02 8.51
C TYR A 90 0.30 0.24 8.26
N HIS A 91 -0.38 1.37 8.13
CA HIS A 91 0.20 2.69 8.03
C HIS A 91 -0.19 3.52 9.26
N ASP A 92 0.73 4.35 9.71
CA ASP A 92 0.48 5.52 10.55
C ASP A 92 1.43 6.66 10.11
N LEU A 93 1.51 7.72 10.93
CA LEU A 93 2.39 8.86 10.64
C LEU A 93 3.89 8.52 10.78
N GLY A 94 4.23 7.38 11.40
CA GLY A 94 5.59 6.84 11.48
C GLY A 94 5.98 5.97 10.27
N ASN A 95 5.15 5.92 9.22
CA ASN A 95 5.42 5.22 7.97
C ASN A 95 5.49 6.19 6.76
N LEU A 96 6.54 6.08 5.95
CA LEU A 96 6.64 6.76 4.65
C LEU A 96 6.30 5.79 3.52
N ASN A 97 5.44 6.22 2.60
CA ASN A 97 5.14 5.48 1.37
C ASN A 97 5.82 6.17 0.18
N ILE A 98 6.33 5.35 -0.73
CA ILE A 98 7.00 5.78 -1.95
C ILE A 98 6.35 5.03 -3.10
N SER A 99 5.86 5.74 -4.14
CA SER A 99 5.36 5.14 -5.37
C SER A 99 6.20 5.62 -6.54
N ILE A 100 6.87 4.70 -7.23
CA ILE A 100 7.80 4.97 -8.33
C ILE A 100 7.12 4.55 -9.64
N LEU A 101 6.76 5.54 -10.47
CA LEU A 101 6.05 5.38 -11.72
C LEU A 101 7.02 5.40 -12.90
N THR A 102 6.99 4.34 -13.70
CA THR A 102 7.85 4.15 -14.88
C THR A 102 7.06 3.60 -16.07
N GLU A 103 7.63 3.61 -17.27
CA GLU A 103 7.10 2.73 -18.32
C GLU A 103 7.25 1.27 -17.87
N GLN A 104 6.38 0.40 -18.37
CA GLN A 104 6.43 -1.03 -18.06
C GLN A 104 7.79 -1.64 -18.38
N LYS A 105 8.43 -1.24 -19.48
CA LYS A 105 9.75 -1.73 -19.90
C LYS A 105 10.89 -1.35 -18.96
N GLN A 106 10.71 -0.30 -18.16
CA GLN A 106 11.69 0.22 -17.19
C GLN A 106 11.40 -0.27 -15.76
N HIS A 107 10.26 -0.92 -15.53
CA HIS A 107 9.86 -1.38 -14.22
C HIS A 107 10.85 -2.42 -13.66
N ASN A 108 11.50 -2.08 -12.55
CA ASN A 108 12.49 -2.96 -11.92
C ASN A 108 12.50 -2.75 -10.40
N ARG A 109 11.80 -3.64 -9.68
CA ARG A 109 11.69 -3.57 -8.21
C ARG A 109 13.04 -3.76 -7.50
N PRO A 110 13.86 -4.79 -7.83
CA PRO A 110 15.17 -4.96 -7.21
C PRO A 110 16.06 -3.73 -7.36
N ARG A 111 16.11 -3.12 -8.55
CA ARG A 111 16.88 -1.89 -8.77
C ARG A 111 16.43 -0.75 -7.86
N ASN A 112 15.13 -0.54 -7.74
CA ASN A 112 14.58 0.53 -6.90
C ASN A 112 14.92 0.31 -5.43
N LEU A 113 14.80 -0.93 -4.95
CA LEU A 113 15.14 -1.29 -3.57
C LEU A 113 16.62 -1.14 -3.27
N THR A 114 17.49 -1.61 -4.17
CA THR A 114 18.95 -1.43 -4.03
C THR A 114 19.32 0.04 -4.00
N LEU A 115 18.75 0.87 -4.89
CA LEU A 115 19.00 2.31 -4.91
C LEU A 115 18.63 2.97 -3.57
N ILE A 116 17.42 2.68 -3.06
CA ILE A 116 16.95 3.21 -1.78
C ILE A 116 17.83 2.72 -0.63
N ALA A 117 18.09 1.41 -0.55
CA ALA A 117 18.89 0.82 0.52
C ALA A 117 20.31 1.40 0.56
N SER A 118 21.01 1.43 -0.58
CA SER A 118 22.37 1.96 -0.67
C SER A 118 22.44 3.44 -0.28
N GLY A 119 21.51 4.27 -0.76
CA GLY A 119 21.47 5.68 -0.41
C GLY A 119 21.21 5.90 1.08
N LEU A 120 20.23 5.20 1.66
CA LEU A 120 19.91 5.32 3.09
C LEU A 120 21.03 4.79 3.99
N ASN A 121 21.71 3.72 3.59
CA ASN A 121 22.89 3.22 4.31
C ASN A 121 23.99 4.28 4.36
N GLN A 122 24.21 5.01 3.26
CA GLN A 122 25.19 6.10 3.21
C GLN A 122 24.79 7.30 4.08
N TYR A 123 23.52 7.70 4.07
CA TYR A 123 23.07 8.86 4.86
C TYR A 123 23.06 8.61 6.37
N TYR A 124 22.69 7.40 6.78
CA TYR A 124 22.35 7.11 8.17
C TYR A 124 23.24 6.07 8.83
N ASN A 125 24.23 5.54 8.11
CA ASN A 125 25.09 4.43 8.56
C ASN A 125 24.26 3.22 9.02
N LEU A 126 23.27 2.84 8.20
CA LEU A 126 22.41 1.68 8.44
C LEU A 126 22.92 0.43 7.71
N ASN A 127 22.33 -0.73 8.06
CA ASN A 127 22.48 -1.98 7.32
C ASN A 127 21.12 -2.40 6.73
N LEU A 128 20.67 -1.70 5.68
CA LEU A 128 19.49 -2.04 4.90
C LEU A 128 19.86 -2.92 3.70
N MET A 129 19.12 -4.01 3.52
CA MET A 129 19.33 -4.95 2.42
C MET A 129 18.01 -5.45 1.84
N PRO A 130 17.86 -5.49 0.50
CA PRO A 130 16.72 -6.14 -0.12
C PRO A 130 16.82 -7.67 0.02
N ASN A 131 15.69 -8.34 0.25
CA ASN A 131 15.61 -9.80 0.20
C ASN A 131 15.08 -10.30 -1.16
N LYS A 132 15.04 -11.64 -1.34
CA LYS A 132 14.54 -12.29 -2.58
C LYS A 132 13.06 -12.07 -2.86
N ARG A 133 12.29 -11.55 -1.89
CA ARG A 133 10.85 -11.28 -2.03
C ARG A 133 10.54 -9.80 -2.25
N ASP A 134 11.58 -9.00 -2.53
CA ASP A 134 11.47 -7.54 -2.66
C ASP A 134 10.96 -6.87 -1.37
N ASP A 135 11.42 -7.30 -0.19
CA ASP A 135 11.30 -6.57 1.08
C ASP A 135 12.64 -5.89 1.44
N LEU A 136 12.64 -4.82 2.25
CA LEU A 136 13.86 -4.31 2.89
C LEU A 136 13.96 -4.79 4.34
N LEU A 137 15.13 -5.32 4.67
CA LEU A 137 15.50 -5.85 5.98
C LEU A 137 16.55 -4.94 6.63
N LEU A 138 16.47 -4.76 7.95
CA LEU A 138 17.35 -3.92 8.75
C LEU A 138 18.16 -4.75 9.75
N GLY A 139 19.47 -4.54 9.73
CA GLY A 139 20.42 -5.11 10.69
C GLY A 139 20.64 -6.61 10.52
N SER A 140 21.48 -7.17 11.40
CA SER A 140 21.82 -8.61 11.40
C SER A 140 20.65 -9.53 11.75
N GLU A 141 19.64 -9.01 12.45
CA GLU A 141 18.42 -9.74 12.80
C GLU A 141 17.40 -9.82 11.66
N GLU A 142 17.70 -9.21 10.50
CA GLU A 142 16.83 -9.24 9.31
C GLU A 142 15.40 -8.74 9.59
N ARG A 143 15.27 -7.69 10.42
CA ARG A 143 13.97 -7.09 10.77
C ARG A 143 13.37 -6.43 9.54
N LYS A 144 12.15 -6.80 9.13
CA LYS A 144 11.47 -6.18 7.99
C LYS A 144 11.07 -4.75 8.31
N VAL A 145 11.53 -3.80 7.51
CA VAL A 145 11.21 -2.36 7.60
C VAL A 145 10.48 -1.82 6.37
N SER A 146 10.37 -2.64 5.31
CA SER A 146 9.67 -2.29 4.07
C SER A 146 8.98 -3.50 3.48
N GLY A 147 7.74 -3.34 3.02
CA GLY A 147 7.08 -4.25 2.09
C GLY A 147 6.78 -3.54 0.78
N THR A 148 6.73 -4.29 -0.31
CA THR A 148 6.49 -3.75 -1.65
C THR A 148 5.27 -4.36 -2.32
N ALA A 149 4.72 -3.63 -3.28
CA ALA A 149 3.78 -4.13 -4.26
C ALA A 149 3.91 -3.34 -5.56
N ALA A 150 3.39 -3.89 -6.64
CA ALA A 150 3.42 -3.23 -7.93
C ALA A 150 2.12 -3.43 -8.69
N ARG A 151 1.90 -2.52 -9.64
CA ARG A 151 0.85 -2.64 -10.66
C ARG A 151 1.46 -2.36 -12.02
N ILE A 152 1.13 -3.21 -12.99
CA ILE A 152 1.51 -3.06 -14.39
C ILE A 152 0.21 -3.09 -15.20
N ALA A 153 -0.02 -2.05 -16.00
CA ALA A 153 -1.17 -1.98 -16.89
C ALA A 153 -0.94 -0.94 -18.00
N HIS A 154 -1.47 -1.19 -19.19
CA HIS A 154 -1.45 -0.24 -20.32
C HIS A 154 -0.06 0.34 -20.65
N GLY A 155 0.99 -0.50 -20.60
CA GLY A 155 2.36 -0.07 -20.90
C GLY A 155 3.04 0.76 -19.81
N ARG A 156 2.40 0.91 -18.64
CA ARG A 156 2.89 1.65 -17.48
C ARG A 156 3.04 0.74 -16.28
N ALA A 157 3.87 1.14 -15.33
CA ALA A 157 3.99 0.46 -14.06
C ALA A 157 4.18 1.46 -12.92
N TYR A 158 3.72 1.08 -11.73
CA TYR A 158 4.25 1.63 -10.50
C TYR A 158 4.77 0.53 -9.60
N HIS A 159 5.87 0.83 -8.90
CA HIS A 159 6.37 0.08 -7.77
C HIS A 159 6.15 0.95 -6.54
N HIS A 160 5.34 0.51 -5.58
CA HIS A 160 5.23 1.21 -4.31
C HIS A 160 5.72 0.39 -3.13
N LEU A 161 6.18 1.09 -2.11
CA LEU A 161 6.74 0.50 -0.92
C LEU A 161 6.49 1.35 0.32
N THR A 162 6.50 0.69 1.46
CA THR A 162 6.48 1.31 2.79
C THR A 162 7.92 1.46 3.32
N LEU A 163 8.20 2.45 4.15
CA LEU A 163 9.39 2.51 5.00
C LEU A 163 8.92 2.83 6.42
N LEU A 164 9.07 1.85 7.31
CA LEU A 164 8.72 1.97 8.72
C LEU A 164 9.80 2.79 9.43
N VAL A 165 9.47 4.01 9.85
CA VAL A 165 10.41 4.91 10.51
C VAL A 165 10.29 4.81 12.02
N HIS A 166 9.09 5.01 12.56
CA HIS A 166 8.78 4.92 13.98
C HIS A 166 7.31 4.49 14.20
N VAL A 167 6.87 3.51 13.42
CA VAL A 167 5.49 2.98 13.45
C VAL A 167 5.15 2.38 14.83
N ASP A 168 3.90 2.52 15.27
CA ASP A 168 3.42 1.79 16.45
C ASP A 168 3.24 0.31 16.11
N THR A 169 4.25 -0.49 16.45
CA THR A 169 4.25 -1.94 16.18
C THR A 169 3.19 -2.71 16.98
N SER A 170 2.70 -2.17 18.09
CA SER A 170 1.62 -2.78 18.89
C SER A 170 0.29 -2.60 18.17
N LEU A 171 -0.01 -1.38 17.70
CA LEU A 171 -1.18 -1.11 16.87
C LEU A 171 -1.12 -1.88 15.55
N LEU A 172 0.04 -1.95 14.90
CA LEU A 172 0.24 -2.76 13.70
C LEU A 172 -0.17 -4.23 13.92
N LYS A 173 0.35 -4.85 14.98
CA LYS A 173 0.07 -6.26 15.29
C LYS A 173 -1.42 -6.46 15.61
N ALA A 174 -2.01 -5.58 16.41
CA ALA A 174 -3.43 -5.66 16.75
C ALA A 174 -4.33 -5.46 15.52
N ALA A 175 -4.00 -4.52 14.64
CA ALA A 175 -4.75 -4.20 13.43
C ALA A 175 -4.73 -5.34 12.39
N LEU A 176 -3.60 -6.03 12.21
CA LEU A 176 -3.44 -7.15 11.26
C LEU A 176 -3.74 -8.54 11.87
N GLY A 177 -4.02 -8.57 13.17
CA GLY A 177 -4.31 -9.77 13.95
C GLY A 177 -5.78 -10.20 13.87
N SER A 178 -6.29 -10.51 12.66
CA SER A 178 -7.66 -11.05 12.55
C SER A 178 -7.78 -12.36 13.32
N VAL A 179 -8.87 -12.45 14.11
CA VAL A 179 -9.26 -13.64 14.88
C VAL A 179 -10.05 -14.66 14.06
N TRP A 180 -10.41 -14.33 12.81
CA TRP A 180 -11.28 -15.14 11.96
C TRP A 180 -10.53 -15.93 10.88
N LYS A 181 -9.19 -15.87 10.88
CA LYS A 181 -8.35 -16.51 9.85
C LYS A 181 -8.62 -17.99 9.68
N GLU A 182 -8.81 -18.71 10.78
CA GLU A 182 -9.04 -20.16 10.79
C GLU A 182 -10.50 -20.53 10.47
N ASN A 183 -11.45 -19.60 10.63
CA ASN A 183 -12.86 -19.82 10.31
C ASN A 183 -13.17 -19.58 8.83
N ILE A 184 -12.27 -18.95 8.07
CA ILE A 184 -12.56 -18.51 6.70
C ILE A 184 -11.83 -19.40 5.69
N THR A 185 -12.61 -20.00 4.79
CA THR A 185 -12.10 -20.76 3.64
C THR A 185 -12.23 -19.94 2.36
N THR A 186 -11.13 -19.69 1.65
CA THR A 186 -11.09 -18.87 0.42
C THR A 186 -9.81 -19.09 -0.38
N ASN A 187 -9.87 -18.73 -1.67
CA ASN A 187 -8.72 -18.63 -2.57
C ASN A 187 -8.14 -17.21 -2.64
N ALA A 188 -8.54 -16.30 -1.73
CA ALA A 188 -7.98 -14.96 -1.64
C ALA A 188 -6.46 -14.99 -1.37
N SER A 189 -5.75 -14.00 -1.91
CA SER A 189 -4.32 -13.85 -1.65
C SER A 189 -4.07 -13.60 -0.16
N ARG A 190 -3.14 -14.36 0.42
CA ARG A 190 -2.79 -14.24 1.84
C ARG A 190 -1.57 -13.35 2.04
N SER A 191 -1.53 -12.63 3.16
CA SER A 191 -0.29 -11.98 3.59
C SER A 191 0.74 -13.01 4.02
N THR A 192 2.01 -12.70 3.78
CA THR A 192 3.13 -13.46 4.33
C THR A 192 3.67 -12.71 5.55
N PRO A 193 3.46 -13.21 6.78
CA PRO A 193 3.99 -12.57 7.97
C PRO A 193 5.51 -12.43 7.91
N ALA A 194 6.02 -11.30 8.42
CA ALA A 194 7.45 -11.14 8.62
C ALA A 194 7.89 -11.92 9.86
N LYS A 195 9.08 -12.54 9.81
CA LYS A 195 9.68 -13.20 10.99
C LYS A 195 9.91 -12.20 12.13
N ALA A 196 10.40 -11.01 11.78
CA ALA A 196 10.56 -9.87 12.67
C ALA A 196 10.17 -8.58 11.93
N VAL A 197 9.56 -7.64 12.65
CA VAL A 197 9.22 -6.30 12.17
C VAL A 197 10.10 -5.32 12.93
N GLY A 198 10.70 -4.36 12.22
CA GLY A 198 11.49 -3.28 12.81
C GLY A 198 11.10 -1.94 12.23
N TYR A 199 11.82 -0.89 12.62
CA TYR A 199 11.67 0.46 12.09
C TYR A 199 13.01 1.21 12.14
N LEU A 200 13.23 2.15 11.23
CA LEU A 200 14.53 2.80 11.04
C LEU A 200 15.02 3.56 12.27
N ASN A 201 14.12 4.23 12.98
CA ASN A 201 14.45 5.01 14.18
C ASN A 201 15.00 4.12 15.33
N GLN A 202 14.76 2.81 15.28
CA GLN A 202 15.28 1.85 16.27
C GLN A 202 16.81 1.77 16.27
N ASP A 203 17.44 1.96 15.10
CA ASP A 203 18.89 1.84 14.92
C ASP A 203 19.55 3.23 14.78
N ASN A 204 18.77 4.25 14.42
CA ASN A 204 19.21 5.64 14.39
C ASN A 204 18.06 6.58 14.77
N SER A 205 18.06 7.06 16.01
CA SER A 205 16.98 7.86 16.58
C SER A 205 16.77 9.23 15.94
N ASN A 206 17.72 9.70 15.11
CA ASN A 206 17.60 10.97 14.40
C ASN A 206 16.72 10.87 13.15
N ILE A 207 16.37 9.66 12.69
CA ILE A 207 15.57 9.47 11.47
C ILE A 207 14.11 9.81 11.76
N THR A 208 13.62 10.88 11.13
CA THR A 208 12.20 11.25 11.09
C THR A 208 11.61 10.95 9.72
N VAL A 209 10.28 10.94 9.60
CA VAL A 209 9.61 10.71 8.31
C VAL A 209 9.90 11.85 7.34
N GLU A 210 9.93 13.08 7.84
CA GLU A 210 10.24 14.29 7.09
C GLU A 210 11.68 14.27 6.55
N ASP A 211 12.67 14.03 7.40
CA ASP A 211 14.08 13.94 6.98
C ASP A 211 14.29 12.78 6.00
N LEU A 212 13.66 11.61 6.26
CA LEU A 212 13.71 10.48 5.35
C LEU A 212 13.16 10.84 3.96
N ALA A 213 12.04 11.58 3.90
CA ALA A 213 11.47 12.01 2.63
C ALA A 213 12.47 12.88 1.84
N GLU A 214 13.18 13.80 2.50
CA GLU A 214 14.21 14.63 1.89
C GLU A 214 15.41 13.81 1.39
N LYS A 215 15.85 12.79 2.14
CA LYS A 215 16.91 11.90 1.68
C LYS A 215 16.46 11.06 0.50
N ILE A 216 15.24 10.54 0.50
CA ILE A 216 14.68 9.81 -0.66
C ILE A 216 14.64 10.71 -1.89
N ILE A 217 14.18 11.96 -1.76
CA ILE A 217 14.22 12.95 -2.85
C ILE A 217 15.66 13.10 -3.39
N SER A 218 16.64 13.25 -2.49
CA SER A 218 18.06 13.42 -2.87
C SER A 218 18.63 12.18 -3.58
N ILE A 219 18.30 10.98 -3.09
CA ILE A 219 18.68 9.70 -3.71
C ILE A 219 18.17 9.65 -5.14
N PHE A 220 16.87 9.91 -5.36
CA PHE A 220 16.32 9.88 -6.71
C PHE A 220 16.90 10.99 -7.58
N LYS A 221 16.97 12.25 -7.13
CA LYS A 221 17.54 13.36 -7.89
C LYS A 221 18.92 13.05 -8.48
N SER A 222 19.79 12.39 -7.70
CA SER A 222 21.14 12.03 -8.16
C SER A 222 21.18 11.11 -9.40
N GLN A 223 20.06 10.47 -9.75
CA GLN A 223 19.94 9.53 -10.86
C GLN A 223 19.42 10.18 -12.15
N TYR A 224 19.03 11.46 -12.12
CA TYR A 224 18.37 12.16 -13.23
C TYR A 224 19.09 13.48 -13.51
N SER A 225 19.14 13.87 -14.78
CA SER A 225 19.79 15.12 -15.22
C SER A 225 18.93 16.34 -14.97
N GLU A 226 17.61 16.14 -14.87
CA GLU A 226 16.64 17.21 -14.66
C GLU A 226 15.54 16.69 -13.73
N TYR A 227 15.11 17.52 -12.79
CA TYR A 227 14.12 17.12 -11.79
C TYR A 227 13.22 18.28 -11.35
N TYR A 228 12.01 17.94 -10.97
CA TYR A 228 11.01 18.86 -10.44
C TYR A 228 10.45 18.31 -9.13
N VAL A 229 10.34 19.14 -8.09
CA VAL A 229 9.75 18.75 -6.80
C VAL A 229 8.48 19.55 -6.58
N HIS A 230 7.37 18.85 -6.38
CA HIS A 230 6.03 19.40 -6.22
C HIS A 230 5.53 19.08 -4.82
N SER A 231 5.37 20.09 -3.96
CA SER A 231 4.70 19.92 -2.66
C SER A 231 3.21 20.17 -2.84
N LEU A 232 2.39 19.15 -2.62
CA LEU A 232 0.96 19.16 -2.94
C LEU A 232 0.09 19.18 -1.68
N THR A 233 -0.81 20.14 -1.58
CA THR A 233 -1.85 20.23 -0.55
C THR A 233 -3.24 19.97 -1.09
N ASP A 234 -3.40 19.92 -2.41
CA ASP A 234 -4.66 19.93 -3.15
C ASP A 234 -4.85 18.68 -4.02
N ILE A 235 -4.30 17.54 -3.60
CA ILE A 235 -4.38 16.27 -4.35
C ILE A 235 -5.80 15.74 -4.58
N GLU A 236 -6.80 16.33 -3.91
CA GLU A 236 -8.24 16.02 -4.05
C GLU A 236 -8.99 17.02 -4.95
N ASN A 237 -8.28 18.01 -5.51
CA ASN A 237 -8.86 19.03 -6.36
C ASN A 237 -9.17 18.47 -7.75
N ASP A 238 -10.44 18.14 -7.99
CA ASP A 238 -10.89 17.54 -9.25
C ASP A 238 -10.71 18.47 -10.47
N SER A 239 -10.74 19.79 -10.29
CA SER A 239 -10.46 20.73 -11.38
C SER A 239 -9.00 20.64 -11.84
N ARG A 240 -8.08 20.34 -10.92
CA ARG A 240 -6.65 20.15 -11.21
C ARG A 240 -6.35 18.70 -11.62
N TYR A 241 -7.04 17.75 -11.03
CA TYR A 241 -6.87 16.32 -11.20
C TYR A 241 -8.21 15.66 -11.57
N PRO A 242 -8.69 15.81 -12.82
CA PRO A 242 -10.01 15.33 -13.22
C PRO A 242 -10.20 13.85 -12.93
N GLY A 243 -11.30 13.51 -12.26
CA GLY A 243 -11.66 12.14 -11.87
C GLY A 243 -11.03 11.65 -10.56
N VAL A 244 -10.22 12.47 -9.86
CA VAL A 244 -9.64 12.07 -8.56
C VAL A 244 -10.73 11.89 -7.50
N LYS A 245 -11.80 12.69 -7.53
CA LYS A 245 -12.92 12.53 -6.59
C LYS A 245 -13.69 11.24 -6.83
N GLU A 246 -13.89 10.85 -8.10
CA GLU A 246 -14.53 9.57 -8.44
C GLU A 246 -13.69 8.39 -7.94
N ASN A 247 -12.37 8.43 -8.16
CA ASN A 247 -11.44 7.42 -7.61
C ASN A 247 -11.54 7.37 -6.08
N GLN A 248 -11.62 8.53 -5.41
CA GLN A 248 -11.76 8.59 -3.96
C GLN A 248 -13.08 8.00 -3.47
N LEU A 249 -14.20 8.28 -4.15
CA LEU A 249 -15.51 7.70 -3.84
C LEU A 249 -15.49 6.18 -3.98
N LEU A 250 -14.90 5.66 -5.05
CA LEU A 250 -14.69 4.22 -5.23
C LEU A 250 -13.86 3.63 -4.08
N LEU A 251 -12.74 4.26 -3.71
CA LEU A 251 -11.87 3.77 -2.64
C LEU A 251 -12.54 3.79 -1.26
N ARG A 252 -13.60 4.57 -1.06
CA ARG A 252 -14.40 4.59 0.17
C ARG A 252 -15.56 3.59 0.14
N SER A 253 -15.89 3.03 -1.02
CA SER A 253 -17.10 2.23 -1.19
C SER A 253 -16.96 0.82 -0.59
N TRP A 254 -18.11 0.25 -0.22
CA TRP A 254 -18.20 -1.14 0.26
C TRP A 254 -17.81 -2.11 -0.85
N GLU A 255 -18.31 -1.84 -2.05
CA GLU A 255 -18.14 -2.65 -3.26
C GLU A 255 -16.67 -2.82 -3.60
N TRP A 256 -15.85 -1.79 -3.34
CA TRP A 256 -14.41 -1.85 -3.55
C TRP A 256 -13.68 -2.56 -2.41
N ASN A 257 -13.85 -2.09 -1.18
CA ASN A 257 -13.04 -2.55 -0.05
C ASN A 257 -13.37 -3.99 0.35
N PHE A 258 -14.65 -4.36 0.27
CA PHE A 258 -15.16 -5.65 0.73
C PHE A 258 -15.78 -6.45 -0.41
N GLY A 259 -16.50 -5.79 -1.32
CA GLY A 259 -17.17 -6.45 -2.44
C GLY A 259 -16.22 -7.03 -3.49
N LYS A 260 -14.95 -6.60 -3.53
CA LYS A 260 -13.93 -7.22 -4.37
C LYS A 260 -13.22 -8.42 -3.73
N SER A 261 -13.65 -8.85 -2.54
CA SER A 261 -13.09 -10.07 -1.92
C SER A 261 -13.44 -11.29 -2.77
N PRO A 262 -12.48 -12.18 -3.08
CA PRO A 262 -12.78 -13.48 -3.67
C PRO A 262 -13.81 -14.24 -2.83
N LYS A 263 -14.59 -15.12 -3.49
CA LYS A 263 -15.61 -15.94 -2.82
C LYS A 263 -15.00 -16.66 -1.61
N PHE A 264 -15.78 -16.75 -0.54
CA PHE A 264 -15.34 -17.41 0.68
C PHE A 264 -16.51 -17.98 1.47
N SER A 265 -16.20 -18.91 2.36
CA SER A 265 -17.14 -19.40 3.36
C SER A 265 -16.61 -19.15 4.77
N ILE A 266 -17.53 -18.98 5.70
CA ILE A 266 -17.26 -18.80 7.13
C ILE A 266 -17.84 -20.02 7.85
N SER A 267 -16.97 -20.78 8.50
CA SER A 267 -17.36 -21.89 9.37
C SER A 267 -17.69 -21.34 10.76
N THR A 268 -18.96 -21.54 11.17
CA THR A 268 -19.48 -21.17 12.49
C THR A 268 -19.89 -22.42 13.26
N TYR A 269 -20.19 -22.28 14.54
CA TYR A 269 -20.76 -23.37 15.34
C TYR A 269 -22.11 -23.87 14.81
N HIS A 270 -22.94 -23.00 14.23
CA HIS A 270 -24.27 -23.34 13.72
C HIS A 270 -24.28 -23.86 12.28
N GLY A 271 -23.12 -23.83 11.61
CA GLY A 271 -22.97 -24.27 10.22
C GLY A 271 -22.18 -23.25 9.38
N THR A 272 -22.41 -23.29 8.07
CA THR A 272 -21.59 -22.56 7.11
C THR A 272 -22.34 -21.36 6.54
N VAL A 273 -21.65 -20.23 6.41
CA VAL A 273 -22.13 -19.04 5.70
C VAL A 273 -21.30 -18.86 4.43
N SER A 274 -21.93 -18.85 3.26
CA SER A 274 -21.26 -18.61 1.97
C SER A 274 -21.39 -17.16 1.57
N VAL A 275 -20.29 -16.57 1.10
CA VAL A 275 -20.19 -15.14 0.79
C VAL A 275 -19.67 -14.91 -0.61
N GLU A 276 -20.37 -14.07 -1.37
CA GLU A 276 -19.94 -13.58 -2.67
C GLU A 276 -20.09 -12.06 -2.74
N SER A 277 -19.08 -11.39 -3.29
CA SER A 277 -19.07 -9.93 -3.42
C SER A 277 -19.36 -9.17 -2.11
N GLY A 278 -18.98 -9.75 -0.97
CA GLY A 278 -19.21 -9.17 0.37
C GLY A 278 -20.64 -9.32 0.90
N PHE A 279 -21.50 -10.09 0.22
CA PHE A 279 -22.86 -10.39 0.64
C PHE A 279 -23.02 -11.88 0.95
N ILE A 280 -23.85 -12.19 1.94
CA ILE A 280 -24.22 -13.56 2.27
C ILE A 280 -25.14 -14.09 1.18
N VAL A 281 -24.73 -15.15 0.49
CA VAL A 281 -25.52 -15.78 -0.58
C VAL A 281 -26.19 -17.07 -0.13
N ASP A 282 -25.66 -17.69 0.92
CA ASP A 282 -26.23 -18.90 1.52
C ASP A 282 -25.86 -18.95 3.01
N CYS A 283 -26.79 -19.42 3.83
CA CYS A 283 -26.62 -19.56 5.28
C CYS A 283 -27.45 -20.75 5.77
N SER A 284 -26.76 -21.82 6.21
CA SER A 284 -27.41 -23.10 6.51
C SER A 284 -28.35 -23.07 7.73
N PHE A 285 -28.24 -22.05 8.59
CA PHE A 285 -28.94 -21.98 9.87
C PHE A 285 -29.83 -20.73 10.02
N ASN A 286 -29.72 -19.74 9.13
CA ASN A 286 -30.53 -18.53 9.20
C ASN A 286 -30.72 -17.88 7.82
N THR A 287 -31.85 -18.16 7.19
CA THR A 287 -32.18 -17.64 5.84
C THR A 287 -32.40 -16.13 5.81
N ASN A 288 -32.71 -15.48 6.94
CA ASN A 288 -32.89 -14.03 7.01
C ASN A 288 -31.59 -13.25 6.79
N LEU A 289 -30.43 -13.92 6.91
CA LEU A 289 -29.13 -13.31 6.64
C LEU A 289 -28.79 -13.23 5.16
N ILE A 290 -29.49 -13.97 4.30
CA ILE A 290 -29.22 -14.00 2.85
C ILE A 290 -29.48 -12.60 2.25
N SER A 291 -28.63 -12.20 1.31
CA SER A 291 -28.58 -10.87 0.68
C SER A 291 -28.16 -9.72 1.60
N THR A 292 -27.80 -9.98 2.86
CA THR A 292 -27.24 -8.96 3.75
C THR A 292 -25.72 -8.84 3.57
N LYS A 293 -25.16 -7.67 3.91
CA LYS A 293 -23.72 -7.48 3.96
C LYS A 293 -23.12 -8.32 5.09
N VAL A 294 -21.98 -8.93 4.83
CA VAL A 294 -21.23 -9.60 5.90
C VAL A 294 -20.82 -8.54 6.93
N PRO A 295 -21.13 -8.74 8.23
CA PRO A 295 -20.82 -7.76 9.26
C PRO A 295 -19.30 -7.63 9.45
N TYR A 296 -18.85 -6.50 9.98
CA TYR A 296 -17.44 -6.29 10.29
C TYR A 296 -17.02 -7.21 11.45
N ASP A 297 -17.86 -7.24 12.48
CA ASP A 297 -17.77 -8.19 13.58
C ASP A 297 -18.56 -9.45 13.24
N LEU A 298 -17.87 -10.54 12.88
CA LEU A 298 -18.51 -11.80 12.54
C LEU A 298 -19.19 -12.47 13.75
N ASN A 299 -18.96 -12.00 14.99
CA ASN A 299 -19.76 -12.44 16.13
C ASN A 299 -21.25 -12.13 15.96
N LYS A 300 -21.60 -11.10 15.17
CA LYS A 300 -22.99 -10.74 14.88
C LYS A 300 -23.73 -11.84 14.09
N LEU A 301 -23.02 -12.74 13.41
CA LEU A 301 -23.62 -13.90 12.76
C LEU A 301 -24.22 -14.91 13.76
N TYR A 302 -23.76 -14.87 15.02
CA TYR A 302 -24.22 -15.77 16.09
C TYR A 302 -25.34 -15.18 16.95
N VAL A 303 -25.59 -13.87 16.87
CA VAL A 303 -26.58 -13.18 17.74
C VAL A 303 -27.95 -13.08 17.07
N THR A 304 -28.01 -13.27 15.75
CA THR A 304 -29.26 -13.18 14.96
C THR A 304 -30.00 -14.50 14.81
N SER A 305 -29.53 -15.58 15.45
CA SER A 305 -30.20 -16.89 15.51
C SER A 305 -31.26 -16.94 16.59
#